data_AF-A0A5B7BTH0-F1
#
_entry.id   AF-A0A5B7BTH0-F1
#
_cell.length_a   1.000
_cell.length_b   1.000
_cell.length_c   1.000
_cell.angle_alpha   90.00
_cell.angle_beta   90.00
_cell.angle_gamma   90.00
#
_symmetry.space_group_name_H-M   'P 1'
#
loop_
_entity.id
_entity.type
_entity.pdbx_description
1 polymer ?
#
loop_
_entity_poly.entity_id
_entity_poly.type
_entity_poly.pdbx_seq_one_letter_code
_entity_poly.pdbx_strand_id
1 'polypeptide(L)'
;LFLMRVLVPLHKPKGVQVYHTQLAYCVSQFVQKEPVLGGVVVRGILRYWPVTNCQKEVLLIGELEEIVENIDPEHYRKLALPLCTQITKCFNSWNSQVAERALYVWNNETFVKMASQAMEEVFPVIVEGMEKNLKWHWSKSVRQLTENVKAMLEEMEPFLYSKCLVQLEIQKSAARQQEMKRKEKWERIEMAAAKNQFLQLPNCTCVSN
;
A
#
# COMPACT_ATOMS: atom_id res chain seq x y z
N LEU A 1 -27.23 8.38 6.81
CA LEU A 1 -27.07 7.66 8.11
C LEU A 1 -26.92 6.15 7.92
N PHE A 2 -27.81 5.51 7.15
CA PHE A 2 -27.81 4.06 6.91
C PHE A 2 -26.51 3.54 6.25
N LEU A 3 -26.07 4.14 5.14
CA LEU A 3 -24.81 3.78 4.46
C LEU A 3 -23.62 3.71 5.44
N MET A 4 -23.41 4.78 6.22
CA MET A 4 -22.26 4.89 7.12
C MET A 4 -22.33 3.98 8.35
N ARG A 5 -23.54 3.74 8.88
CA ARG A 5 -23.74 2.99 10.14
C ARG A 5 -24.04 1.51 9.93
N VAL A 6 -24.45 1.11 8.73
CA VAL A 6 -24.87 -0.27 8.43
C VAL A 6 -24.04 -0.84 7.28
N LEU A 7 -24.18 -0.30 6.06
CA LEU A 7 -23.56 -0.88 4.86
C LEU A 7 -22.03 -0.88 4.94
N VAL A 8 -21.41 0.27 5.27
CA VAL A 8 -19.95 0.35 5.39
C VAL A 8 -19.41 -0.60 6.48
N PRO A 9 -19.97 -0.65 7.70
CA PRO A 9 -19.58 -1.65 8.71
C PRO A 9 -19.80 -3.12 8.33
N LEU A 10 -20.73 -3.45 7.42
CA LEU A 10 -20.95 -4.82 6.94
C LEU A 10 -19.75 -5.40 6.16
N HIS A 11 -18.78 -4.57 5.77
CA HIS A 11 -17.49 -5.03 5.25
C HIS A 11 -16.58 -5.59 6.33
N LYS A 12 -16.82 -5.34 7.62
CA LYS A 12 -15.93 -5.74 8.72
C LYS A 12 -15.90 -7.25 9.00
N PRO A 13 -17.02 -7.99 9.04
CA PRO A 13 -17.03 -9.42 9.38
C PRO A 13 -16.14 -10.28 8.47
N LYS A 14 -15.74 -11.44 8.98
CA LYS A 14 -14.94 -12.42 8.22
C LYS A 14 -15.74 -13.08 7.10
N GLY A 15 -17.03 -13.31 7.32
CA GLY A 15 -17.94 -13.98 6.38
C GLY A 15 -18.50 -13.10 5.26
N VAL A 16 -17.89 -11.92 5.01
CA VAL A 16 -18.39 -10.97 3.99
C VAL A 16 -18.53 -11.61 2.60
N GLN A 17 -17.71 -12.60 2.28
CA GLN A 17 -17.73 -13.31 1.01
C GLN A 17 -19.12 -13.88 0.65
N VAL A 18 -19.92 -14.27 1.65
CA VAL A 18 -21.26 -14.87 1.45
C VAL A 18 -22.26 -13.85 0.89
N TYR A 19 -22.08 -12.56 1.22
CA TYR A 19 -23.04 -11.50 0.88
C TYR A 19 -22.39 -10.30 0.19
N HIS A 20 -21.11 -10.40 -0.20
CA HIS A 20 -20.33 -9.28 -0.72
C HIS A 20 -20.95 -8.73 -2.00
N THR A 21 -21.37 -9.58 -2.93
CA THR A 21 -21.97 -9.15 -4.19
C THR A 21 -23.20 -8.28 -3.97
N GLN A 22 -24.08 -8.67 -3.04
CA GLN A 22 -25.28 -7.90 -2.72
C GLN A 22 -24.93 -6.61 -1.97
N LEU A 23 -23.94 -6.66 -1.07
CA LEU A 23 -23.47 -5.49 -0.34
C LEU A 23 -22.84 -4.44 -1.27
N ALA A 24 -21.91 -4.86 -2.13
CA ALA A 24 -21.25 -4.01 -3.12
C ALA A 24 -22.28 -3.37 -4.06
N TYR A 25 -23.27 -4.15 -4.54
CA TYR A 25 -24.37 -3.61 -5.33
C TYR A 25 -25.17 -2.54 -4.57
N CYS A 26 -25.56 -2.79 -3.32
CA CYS A 26 -26.25 -1.78 -2.52
C CYS A 26 -25.40 -0.50 -2.36
N VAL A 27 -24.10 -0.66 -2.07
CA VAL A 27 -23.17 0.46 -1.92
C VAL A 27 -23.03 1.25 -3.21
N SER A 28 -22.86 0.59 -4.36
CA SER A 28 -22.71 1.27 -5.65
C SER A 28 -23.98 2.02 -6.05
N GLN A 29 -25.18 1.49 -5.75
CA GLN A 29 -26.44 2.22 -5.92
C GLN A 29 -26.52 3.50 -5.09
N PHE A 30 -26.01 3.50 -3.85
CA PHE A 30 -25.93 4.72 -3.04
C PHE A 30 -24.96 5.75 -3.65
N VAL A 31 -23.79 5.32 -4.12
CA VAL A 31 -22.79 6.21 -4.73
C VAL A 31 -23.28 6.77 -6.06
N GLN A 32 -23.91 5.96 -6.92
CA GLN A 32 -24.50 6.41 -8.18
C GLN A 32 -25.57 7.48 -7.96
N LYS A 33 -26.37 7.37 -6.90
CA LYS A 33 -27.40 8.36 -6.57
C LYS A 33 -26.81 9.64 -5.96
N GLU A 34 -25.80 9.51 -5.10
CA GLU A 34 -25.14 10.63 -4.43
C GLU A 34 -23.59 10.43 -4.47
N PRO A 35 -22.91 10.90 -5.54
CA PRO A 35 -21.47 10.65 -5.75
C PRO A 35 -20.55 11.08 -4.60
N VAL A 36 -20.93 12.15 -3.88
CA VAL A 36 -20.21 12.62 -2.68
C VAL A 36 -20.07 11.55 -1.59
N LEU A 37 -20.97 10.56 -1.55
CA LEU A 37 -20.91 9.45 -0.61
C LEU A 37 -19.77 8.47 -0.92
N GLY A 38 -19.28 8.41 -2.17
CA GLY A 38 -18.20 7.50 -2.55
C GLY A 38 -16.94 7.70 -1.71
N GLY A 39 -16.61 8.95 -1.38
CA GLY A 39 -15.46 9.22 -0.50
C GLY A 39 -15.63 8.71 0.93
N VAL A 40 -16.86 8.66 1.44
CA VAL A 40 -17.15 8.05 2.75
C VAL A 40 -16.97 6.55 2.70
N VAL A 41 -17.44 5.92 1.61
CA VAL A 41 -17.30 4.47 1.41
C VAL A 41 -15.85 4.07 1.26
N VAL A 42 -15.08 4.72 0.36
CA VAL A 42 -13.65 4.45 0.16
C VAL A 42 -12.88 4.53 1.47
N ARG A 43 -13.05 5.61 2.23
CA ARG A 43 -12.39 5.74 3.55
C ARG A 43 -12.82 4.64 4.54
N GLY A 44 -14.08 4.24 4.50
CA GLY A 44 -14.63 3.16 5.32
C GLY A 44 -14.02 1.79 4.98
N ILE A 45 -13.94 1.45 3.70
CA ILE A 45 -13.33 0.21 3.21
C ILE A 45 -11.84 0.19 3.56
N LEU A 46 -11.10 1.26 3.29
CA LEU A 46 -9.68 1.37 3.65
C LEU A 46 -9.44 1.23 5.15
N ARG A 47 -10.35 1.75 5.99
CA ARG A 47 -10.28 1.58 7.46
C ARG A 47 -10.48 0.12 7.89
N TYR A 48 -11.27 -0.66 7.15
CA TYR A 48 -11.56 -2.07 7.45
C TYR A 48 -10.74 -3.04 6.61
N TRP A 49 -9.66 -2.57 5.97
CA TRP A 49 -8.83 -3.39 5.09
C TRP A 49 -8.34 -4.65 5.84
N PRO A 50 -8.61 -5.86 5.32
CA PRO A 50 -8.20 -7.08 5.98
C PRO A 50 -6.68 -7.28 5.86
N VAL A 51 -6.06 -7.75 6.96
CA VAL A 51 -4.61 -8.03 7.00
C VAL A 51 -4.31 -9.51 6.82
N THR A 52 -5.29 -10.40 7.08
CA THR A 52 -5.08 -11.85 7.13
C THR A 52 -6.04 -12.64 6.24
N ASN A 53 -6.83 -11.97 5.38
CA ASN A 53 -7.83 -12.62 4.53
C ASN A 53 -7.67 -12.12 3.09
N CYS A 54 -6.86 -12.84 2.31
CA CYS A 54 -6.53 -12.51 0.93
C CYS A 54 -7.75 -12.50 -0.01
N GLN A 55 -8.67 -13.46 0.14
CA GLN A 55 -9.90 -13.48 -0.66
C GLN A 55 -10.74 -12.22 -0.41
N LYS A 56 -10.80 -11.74 0.84
CA LYS A 56 -11.48 -10.49 1.15
C LYS A 56 -10.75 -9.27 0.59
N GLU A 57 -9.41 -9.26 0.55
CA GLU A 57 -8.66 -8.22 -0.16
C GLU A 57 -9.05 -8.17 -1.65
N VAL A 58 -9.08 -9.33 -2.32
CA VAL A 58 -9.47 -9.43 -3.75
C VAL A 58 -10.86 -8.83 -4.00
N LEU A 59 -11.83 -9.14 -3.14
CA LEU A 59 -13.18 -8.58 -3.22
C LEU A 59 -13.20 -7.05 -3.04
N LEU A 60 -12.54 -6.55 -2.01
CA LEU A 60 -12.52 -5.11 -1.71
C LEU A 60 -11.71 -4.29 -2.73
N ILE A 61 -10.69 -4.87 -3.37
CA ILE A 61 -10.01 -4.22 -4.50
C ILE A 61 -11.01 -3.97 -5.63
N GLY A 62 -11.84 -4.96 -5.96
CA GLY A 62 -12.83 -4.81 -7.02
C GLY A 62 -13.97 -3.86 -6.67
N GLU A 63 -14.44 -3.88 -5.42
CA GLU A 63 -15.43 -2.90 -4.98
C GLU A 63 -14.88 -1.46 -5.03
N LEU A 64 -13.63 -1.25 -4.61
CA LEU A 64 -12.99 0.07 -4.69
C LEU A 64 -12.84 0.54 -6.14
N GLU A 65 -12.50 -0.35 -7.06
CA GLU A 65 -12.42 -0.04 -8.49
C GLU A 65 -13.78 0.45 -9.02
N GLU A 66 -14.87 -0.29 -8.77
CA GLU A 66 -16.24 0.09 -9.19
C GLU A 66 -16.69 1.42 -8.55
N ILE A 67 -16.38 1.64 -7.27
CA ILE A 67 -16.74 2.89 -6.59
C ILE A 67 -16.01 4.08 -7.21
N VAL A 68 -14.73 3.93 -7.56
CA VAL A 68 -13.93 5.01 -8.16
C VAL A 68 -14.51 5.52 -9.47
N GLU A 69 -15.13 4.64 -10.27
CA GLU A 69 -15.81 5.02 -11.52
C GLU A 69 -16.99 5.99 -11.30
N ASN A 70 -17.55 6.01 -10.10
CA ASN A 70 -18.74 6.79 -9.76
C ASN A 70 -18.45 8.01 -8.88
N ILE A 71 -17.18 8.34 -8.61
CA ILE A 71 -16.77 9.49 -7.79
C ILE A 71 -16.42 10.69 -8.69
N ASP A 72 -16.79 11.90 -8.28
CA ASP A 72 -16.36 13.11 -8.97
C ASP A 72 -14.82 13.29 -8.90
N PRO A 73 -14.16 13.74 -9.99
CA PRO A 73 -12.71 13.97 -10.01
C PRO A 73 -12.16 14.81 -8.84
N GLU A 74 -12.87 15.86 -8.44
CA GLU A 74 -12.47 16.72 -7.31
C GLU A 74 -12.52 15.98 -5.97
N HIS A 75 -13.55 15.16 -5.77
CA HIS A 75 -13.67 14.32 -4.58
C HIS A 75 -12.62 13.21 -4.58
N TYR A 76 -12.33 12.62 -5.74
CA TYR A 76 -11.30 11.60 -5.90
C TYR A 76 -9.90 12.11 -5.57
N ARG A 77 -9.52 13.34 -5.97
CA ARG A 77 -8.20 13.90 -5.68
C ARG A 77 -7.84 13.83 -4.18
N LYS A 78 -8.83 14.01 -3.30
CA LYS A 78 -8.67 13.92 -1.83
C LYS A 78 -8.49 12.48 -1.31
N LEU A 79 -8.81 11.49 -2.13
CA LEU A 79 -8.74 10.05 -1.85
C LEU A 79 -7.62 9.33 -2.59
N ALA A 80 -7.08 9.95 -3.65
CA ALA A 80 -6.13 9.34 -4.57
C ALA A 80 -4.92 8.76 -3.84
N LEU A 81 -4.25 9.56 -3.01
CA LEU A 81 -3.07 9.12 -2.27
C LEU A 81 -3.34 7.91 -1.35
N PRO A 82 -4.31 7.93 -0.41
CA PRO A 82 -4.56 6.77 0.45
C PRO A 82 -5.05 5.53 -0.33
N LEU A 83 -5.84 5.73 -1.38
CA LEU A 83 -6.31 4.64 -2.25
C LEU A 83 -5.15 3.98 -3.01
N CYS A 84 -4.39 4.77 -3.78
CA CYS A 84 -3.27 4.27 -4.56
C CYS A 84 -2.18 3.68 -3.65
N THR A 85 -1.96 4.25 -2.47
CA THR A 85 -1.07 3.64 -1.47
C THR A 85 -1.53 2.24 -1.07
N GLN A 86 -2.84 2.04 -0.89
CA GLN A 86 -3.37 0.71 -0.57
C GLN A 86 -3.25 -0.25 -1.75
N ILE A 87 -3.58 0.18 -2.98
CA ILE A 87 -3.37 -0.61 -4.19
C ILE A 87 -1.89 -1.00 -4.36
N THR A 88 -0.96 -0.08 -4.08
CA THR A 88 0.48 -0.34 -4.09
C THR A 88 0.92 -1.40 -3.09
N LYS A 89 0.34 -1.40 -1.88
CA LYS A 89 0.57 -2.48 -0.90
C LYS A 89 0.05 -3.81 -1.44
N CYS A 90 -1.14 -3.81 -2.04
CA CYS A 90 -1.76 -5.02 -2.56
C CYS A 90 -0.96 -5.63 -3.72
N PHE A 91 -0.50 -4.84 -4.69
CA PHE A 91 0.34 -5.39 -5.76
C PHE A 91 1.74 -5.81 -5.29
N ASN A 92 2.20 -5.37 -4.12
CA ASN A 92 3.41 -5.88 -3.47
C ASN A 92 3.13 -7.03 -2.48
N SER A 93 1.89 -7.55 -2.43
CA SER A 93 1.53 -8.67 -1.56
C SER A 93 2.27 -9.94 -1.95
N TRP A 94 2.62 -10.77 -0.96
CA TRP A 94 3.19 -12.10 -1.21
C TRP A 94 2.16 -13.07 -1.79
N ASN A 95 0.87 -12.78 -1.63
CA ASN A 95 -0.19 -13.56 -2.27
C ASN A 95 -0.37 -13.09 -3.72
N SER A 96 -0.06 -13.96 -4.68
CA SER A 96 -0.10 -13.61 -6.10
C SER A 96 -1.49 -13.21 -6.58
N GLN A 97 -2.56 -13.82 -6.06
CA GLN A 97 -3.93 -13.48 -6.46
C GLN A 97 -4.31 -12.05 -6.05
N VAL A 98 -3.91 -11.62 -4.85
CA VAL A 98 -4.09 -10.23 -4.39
C VAL A 98 -3.26 -9.29 -5.27
N ALA A 99 -2.02 -9.68 -5.57
CA ALA A 99 -1.13 -8.84 -6.37
C ALA A 99 -1.62 -8.65 -7.81
N GLU A 100 -2.02 -9.74 -8.47
CA GLU A 100 -2.61 -9.73 -9.81
C GLU A 100 -3.88 -8.87 -9.83
N ARG A 101 -4.81 -9.07 -8.89
CA ARG A 101 -6.05 -8.29 -8.83
C ARG A 101 -5.79 -6.80 -8.66
N ALA A 102 -4.79 -6.43 -7.87
CA ALA A 102 -4.39 -5.04 -7.65
C ALA A 102 -3.67 -4.42 -8.86
N LEU A 103 -2.99 -5.22 -9.69
CA LEU A 103 -2.41 -4.74 -10.95
C LEU A 103 -3.49 -4.58 -12.02
N TYR A 104 -4.48 -5.47 -12.06
CA TYR A 104 -5.55 -5.42 -13.05
C TYR A 104 -6.44 -4.17 -12.98
N VAL A 105 -6.47 -3.43 -11.86
CA VAL A 105 -7.19 -2.14 -11.78
C VAL A 105 -6.65 -1.12 -12.81
N TRP A 106 -5.38 -1.25 -13.20
CA TRP A 106 -4.74 -0.37 -14.19
C TRP A 106 -5.15 -0.67 -15.63
N ASN A 107 -5.84 -1.78 -15.88
CA ASN A 107 -6.44 -2.05 -17.19
C ASN A 107 -7.78 -1.33 -17.37
N ASN A 108 -8.33 -0.75 -16.30
CA ASN A 108 -9.57 -0.01 -16.34
C ASN A 108 -9.29 1.45 -16.70
N GLU A 109 -9.68 1.85 -17.90
CA GLU A 109 -9.46 3.19 -18.43
C GLU A 109 -10.06 4.29 -17.52
N THR A 110 -11.21 4.03 -16.90
CA THR A 110 -11.84 4.98 -15.99
C THR A 110 -11.01 5.13 -14.73
N PHE A 111 -10.51 4.03 -14.16
CA PHE A 111 -9.62 4.08 -13.00
C PHE A 111 -8.34 4.86 -13.32
N VAL A 112 -7.72 4.58 -14.48
CA VAL A 112 -6.51 5.29 -14.95
C VAL A 112 -6.77 6.79 -15.12
N LYS A 113 -7.89 7.16 -15.74
CA LYS A 113 -8.32 8.56 -15.91
C LYS A 113 -8.56 9.27 -14.58
N MET A 114 -9.07 8.56 -13.57
CA MET A 114 -9.24 9.11 -12.23
C MET A 114 -7.90 9.28 -11.53
N ALA A 115 -7.02 8.27 -11.60
CA ALA A 115 -5.67 8.33 -11.03
C ALA A 115 -4.85 9.50 -11.60
N SER A 116 -5.00 9.81 -12.89
CA SER A 116 -4.30 10.94 -13.52
C SER A 116 -4.68 12.32 -12.95
N GLN A 117 -5.82 12.45 -12.25
CA GLN A 117 -6.24 13.71 -11.62
C GLN A 117 -5.37 14.14 -10.42
N ALA A 118 -4.54 13.23 -9.91
CA ALA A 118 -3.66 13.41 -8.75
C ALA A 118 -2.29 12.73 -9.00
N MET A 119 -1.85 12.70 -10.26
CA MET A 119 -0.72 11.88 -10.69
C MET A 119 0.58 12.26 -10.00
N GLU A 120 0.82 13.56 -9.83
CA GLU A 120 2.01 14.09 -9.14
C GLU A 120 2.13 13.59 -7.70
N GLU A 121 1.01 13.45 -7.00
CA GLU A 121 0.96 12.97 -5.62
C GLU A 121 1.04 11.45 -5.51
N VAL A 122 0.43 10.71 -6.45
CA VAL A 122 0.37 9.23 -6.37
C VAL A 122 1.59 8.54 -6.98
N PHE A 123 2.22 9.12 -7.99
CA PHE A 123 3.33 8.50 -8.71
C PHE A 123 4.52 8.10 -7.83
N PRO A 124 5.01 8.92 -6.89
CA PRO A 124 6.14 8.53 -6.05
C PRO A 124 5.92 7.18 -5.35
N VAL A 125 4.70 6.96 -4.82
CA VAL A 125 4.33 5.72 -4.13
C VAL A 125 4.19 4.55 -5.11
N ILE A 126 3.55 4.78 -6.25
CA ILE A 126 3.34 3.73 -7.26
C ILE A 126 4.67 3.29 -7.87
N VAL A 127 5.51 4.23 -8.30
CA VAL A 127 6.82 3.95 -8.92
C VAL A 127 7.72 3.20 -7.96
N GLU A 128 7.85 3.65 -6.70
CA GLU A 128 8.60 2.90 -5.68
C GLU A 128 8.06 1.47 -5.54
N GLY A 129 6.74 1.33 -5.50
CA GLY A 129 6.06 0.04 -5.43
C GLY A 129 6.38 -0.86 -6.61
N MET A 130 6.35 -0.35 -7.85
CA MET A 130 6.63 -1.12 -9.07
C MET A 130 8.08 -1.60 -9.07
N GLU A 131 9.04 -0.70 -8.80
CA GLU A 131 10.46 -1.06 -8.72
C GLU A 131 10.75 -2.11 -7.64
N LYS A 132 10.05 -2.02 -6.50
CA LYS A 132 10.13 -3.04 -5.45
C LYS A 132 9.55 -4.39 -5.91
N ASN A 133 8.38 -4.38 -6.54
CA ASN A 133 7.72 -5.59 -7.03
C ASN A 133 8.61 -6.30 -8.07
N LEU A 134 9.10 -5.57 -9.08
CA LEU A 134 9.98 -6.13 -10.12
C LEU A 134 11.23 -6.78 -9.54
N LYS A 135 11.80 -6.15 -8.50
CA LYS A 135 13.02 -6.64 -7.86
C LYS A 135 12.80 -7.87 -6.98
N TRP A 136 11.68 -7.95 -6.25
CA TRP A 136 11.55 -8.88 -5.13
C TRP A 136 10.34 -9.81 -5.19
N HIS A 137 9.36 -9.54 -6.06
CA HIS A 137 8.18 -10.39 -6.13
C HIS A 137 8.53 -11.76 -6.73
N TRP A 138 8.13 -12.82 -6.06
CA TRP A 138 8.52 -14.19 -6.40
C TRP A 138 7.83 -14.71 -7.68
N SER A 139 6.55 -14.36 -7.89
CA SER A 139 5.78 -14.81 -9.05
C SER A 139 6.25 -14.12 -10.33
N LYS A 140 6.58 -14.91 -11.36
CA LYS A 140 6.94 -14.40 -12.69
C LYS A 140 5.75 -13.72 -13.38
N SER A 141 4.54 -14.24 -13.23
CA SER A 141 3.32 -13.67 -13.84
C SER A 141 3.04 -12.28 -13.27
N VAL A 142 3.13 -12.12 -11.95
CA VAL A 142 2.98 -10.81 -11.31
C VAL A 142 4.03 -9.83 -11.81
N ARG A 143 5.31 -10.22 -11.88
CA ARG A 143 6.36 -9.35 -12.41
C ARG A 143 6.10 -8.91 -13.85
N GLN A 144 5.58 -9.81 -14.71
CA GLN A 144 5.20 -9.46 -16.07
C GLN A 144 4.05 -8.45 -16.11
N LEU A 145 3.02 -8.62 -15.27
CA LEU A 145 1.93 -7.64 -15.16
C LEU A 145 2.46 -6.29 -14.66
N THR A 146 3.36 -6.29 -13.67
CA THR A 146 4.04 -5.09 -13.17
C THR A 146 4.83 -4.39 -14.28
N GLU A 147 5.56 -5.13 -15.11
CA GLU A 147 6.27 -4.58 -16.29
C GLU A 147 5.30 -3.91 -17.28
N ASN A 148 4.17 -4.55 -17.58
CA ASN A 148 3.18 -4.01 -18.50
C ASN A 148 2.55 -2.71 -17.97
N VAL A 149 2.15 -2.70 -16.69
CA VAL A 149 1.59 -1.49 -16.05
C VAL A 149 2.65 -0.40 -15.97
N LYS A 150 3.90 -0.74 -15.63
CA LYS A 150 5.03 0.20 -15.64
C LYS A 150 5.21 0.85 -17.00
N ALA A 151 5.25 0.08 -18.08
CA ALA A 151 5.42 0.60 -19.44
C ALA A 151 4.30 1.57 -19.81
N MET A 152 3.04 1.23 -19.48
CA MET A 152 1.90 2.11 -19.70
C MET A 152 2.02 3.44 -18.92
N LEU A 153 2.43 3.40 -17.65
CA LEU A 153 2.61 4.61 -16.84
C LEU A 153 3.80 5.47 -17.30
N GLU A 154 4.88 4.85 -17.76
CA GLU A 154 6.04 5.53 -18.36
C GLU A 154 5.67 6.22 -19.68
N GLU A 155 4.83 5.61 -20.50
CA GLU A 155 4.32 6.21 -21.74
C GLU A 155 3.37 7.38 -21.45
N MET A 156 2.50 7.24 -20.44
CA MET A 156 1.56 8.30 -20.06
C MET A 156 2.27 9.55 -19.52
N GLU A 157 3.25 9.40 -18.64
CA GLU A 157 3.88 10.51 -17.91
C GLU A 157 5.41 10.32 -17.78
N PRO A 158 6.16 10.39 -18.89
CA PRO A 158 7.58 10.01 -18.94
C PRO A 158 8.48 10.88 -18.04
N PHE A 159 8.23 12.18 -18.01
CA PHE A 159 9.01 13.12 -17.20
C PHE A 159 8.77 12.91 -15.71
N LEU A 160 7.52 12.73 -15.30
CA LEU A 160 7.17 12.52 -13.90
C LEU A 160 7.68 11.16 -13.41
N TYR A 161 7.58 10.11 -14.23
CA TYR A 161 8.12 8.80 -13.91
C TYR A 161 9.65 8.85 -13.72
N SER A 162 10.36 9.48 -14.66
CA SER A 162 11.82 9.69 -14.56
C SER A 162 12.22 10.47 -13.30
N LYS A 163 11.50 11.55 -12.99
CA LYS A 163 11.70 12.33 -11.76
C LYS A 163 11.53 11.46 -10.51
N CYS A 164 10.53 10.58 -10.48
CA CYS A 164 10.30 9.67 -9.37
C CYS A 164 11.43 8.65 -9.21
N LEU A 165 11.99 8.12 -10.30
CA LEU A 165 13.14 7.21 -10.25
C LEU A 165 14.38 7.90 -9.66
N VAL A 166 14.67 9.14 -10.06
CA VAL A 166 15.78 9.92 -9.48
C VAL A 166 15.55 10.15 -7.99
N GLN A 167 14.35 10.56 -7.59
CA GLN A 167 14.00 10.79 -6.18
C GLN A 167 14.14 9.50 -5.35
N LEU A 168 13.74 8.36 -5.91
CA LEU A 168 13.86 7.06 -5.28
C LEU A 168 15.32 6.68 -5.01
N GLU A 169 16.23 6.95 -5.94
CA GLU A 169 17.67 6.66 -5.73
C GLU A 169 18.29 7.59 -4.67
N ILE A 170 17.90 8.87 -4.66
CA ILE A 170 18.29 9.81 -3.60
C ILE A 170 17.81 9.29 -2.24
N GLN A 171 16.56 8.85 -2.13
CA GLN A 171 16.02 8.30 -0.88
C GLN A 171 16.72 7.01 -0.46
N LYS A 172 17.01 6.10 -1.40
CA LYS A 172 17.76 4.86 -1.13
C LYS A 172 19.17 5.14 -0.63
N SER A 173 19.89 6.08 -1.25
CA SER A 173 21.24 6.46 -0.83
C SER A 173 21.23 7.11 0.56
N ALA A 174 20.28 8.01 0.83
CA ALA A 174 20.10 8.63 2.15
C ALA A 174 19.76 7.59 3.23
N ALA A 175 18.88 6.61 2.93
CA ALA A 175 18.54 5.53 3.84
C ALA A 175 19.75 4.63 4.15
N ARG A 176 20.56 4.29 3.16
CA ARG A 176 21.83 3.55 3.36
C ARG A 176 22.79 4.32 4.26
N GLN A 177 22.94 5.62 4.08
CA GLN A 177 23.77 6.46 4.95
C GLN A 177 23.26 6.50 6.39
N GLN A 178 21.94 6.60 6.58
CA GLN A 178 21.33 6.54 7.91
C GLN A 178 21.52 5.16 8.56
N GLU A 179 21.45 4.08 7.80
CA GLU A 179 21.71 2.73 8.29
C GLU A 179 23.17 2.55 8.72
N MET A 180 24.13 3.05 7.95
CA MET A 180 25.56 3.04 8.32
C MET A 180 25.79 3.80 9.64
N LYS A 181 25.27 5.03 9.76
CA LYS A 181 25.34 5.81 11.01
C LYS A 181 24.70 5.08 12.19
N ARG A 182 23.61 4.34 11.95
CA ARG A 182 22.94 3.53 12.98
C ARG A 182 23.83 2.37 13.41
N LYS A 183 24.47 1.66 12.47
CA LYS A 183 25.40 0.56 12.76
C LYS A 183 26.60 1.04 13.58
N GLU A 184 27.25 2.12 13.16
CA GLU A 184 28.36 2.71 13.91
C GLU A 184 27.96 3.11 15.33
N LYS A 185 26.75 3.66 15.52
CA LYS A 185 26.25 4.01 16.85
C LYS A 185 26.05 2.77 17.71
N TRP A 186 25.49 1.68 17.16
CA TRP A 186 25.33 0.42 17.86
C TRP A 186 26.67 -0.22 18.24
N GLU A 187 27.64 -0.25 17.33
CA GLU A 187 28.99 -0.76 17.60
C GLU A 187 29.66 0.00 18.76
N ARG A 188 29.52 1.33 18.82
CA ARG A 188 30.02 2.12 19.95
C ARG A 188 29.36 1.76 21.27
N ILE A 189 28.04 1.52 21.26
CA ILE A 189 27.29 1.10 22.44
C ILE A 189 27.75 -0.29 22.89
N GLU A 190 27.89 -1.24 21.96
CA GLU A 190 28.36 -2.60 22.24
C GLU A 190 29.78 -2.60 22.81
N MET A 191 30.70 -1.82 22.21
CA MET A 191 32.06 -1.65 22.74
C MET A 191 32.07 -1.04 24.15
N ALA A 192 31.24 -0.04 24.42
CA ALA A 192 31.12 0.58 25.74
C ALA A 192 30.52 -0.39 26.77
N ALA A 193 29.51 -1.17 26.38
CA ALA A 193 28.90 -2.20 27.22
C ALA A 193 29.91 -3.31 27.57
N ALA A 194 30.68 -3.78 26.59
CA ALA A 194 31.74 -4.76 26.81
C ALA A 194 32.79 -4.23 27.80
N LYS A 195 33.27 -2.99 27.62
CA LYS A 195 34.22 -2.34 28.54
C LYS A 195 33.67 -2.21 29.96
N ASN A 196 32.38 -1.88 30.12
CA ASN A 196 31.75 -1.79 31.43
C ASN A 196 31.57 -3.17 32.10
N GLN A 197 31.33 -4.25 31.35
CA GLN A 197 31.34 -5.61 31.89
C GLN A 197 32.71 -5.99 32.46
N PHE A 198 33.82 -5.57 31.82
CA PHE A 198 35.17 -5.78 32.36
C PHE A 198 35.48 -4.94 33.60
N LEU A 199 34.83 -3.77 33.77
CA LEU A 199 35.01 -2.89 34.94
C LEU A 199 34.09 -3.25 36.12
N GLN A 200 33.06 -4.08 35.91
CA GLN A 200 32.18 -4.61 36.96
C GLN A 200 32.69 -5.90 37.62
N LEU A 201 33.94 -6.31 37.34
CA LEU A 201 34.63 -7.33 38.15
C LEU A 201 35.63 -6.67 39.11
N PRO A 202 35.25 -6.39 40.36
CA PRO A 202 36.18 -6.41 41.48
C PRO A 202 35.82 -7.51 42.48
N ASN A 203 36.77 -8.44 42.66
CA ASN A 203 36.97 -9.31 43.83
C ASN A 203 35.85 -10.32 44.19
N CYS A 204 35.85 -11.47 43.52
CA CYS A 204 35.55 -12.74 44.21
C CYS A 204 36.88 -13.43 44.58
N THR A 205 37.63 -12.85 45.52
CA THR A 205 38.64 -13.58 46.29
C THR A 205 38.03 -14.06 47.59
N CYS A 206 37.66 -15.35 47.57
CA CYS A 206 37.74 -16.38 48.62
C CYS A 206 37.54 -16.03 50.11
N VAL A 207 36.68 -16.81 50.80
CA VAL A 207 37.09 -17.57 52.00
C VAL A 207 36.36 -18.91 52.05
N SER A 208 37.14 -19.99 52.04
CA SER A 208 36.74 -21.36 52.39
C SER A 208 36.46 -21.45 53.89
N ASN A 209 35.36 -22.12 54.27
CA ASN A 209 35.20 -22.75 55.59
C ASN A 209 34.66 -24.16 55.39
#